data_AF-A0A1L5NY25-F1
#
_entry.id   AF-A0A1L5NY25-F1
#
_cell.length_a   1.000
_cell.length_b   1.000
_cell.length_c   1.000
_cell.angle_alpha   90.00
_cell.angle_beta   90.00
_cell.angle_gamma   90.00
#
_symmetry.space_group_name_H-M   'P 1'
#
loop_
_entity.id
_entity.type
_entity.pdbx_description
1 polymer ?
#
loop_
_entity_poly.entity_id
_entity_poly.type
_entity_poly.pdbx_seq_one_letter_code
_entity_poly.pdbx_strand_id
1 'polypeptide(L)'
;MKITVIGATGRIGTHLVDKLEEAGVEVIAASTSLGVNSVTGESLGPAIAGADVVIDVTNAASFGDASALDFFKASTRNLLAASADAGVRHYIALSVVGTPRLEPVSVLM
;
A
#
# COMPACT_ATOMS: atom_id res chain seq x y z
N MET A 1 9.37 -16.49 -5.23
CA MET A 1 9.07 -15.06 -5.40
C MET A 1 8.42 -14.60 -4.12
N LYS A 2 8.89 -13.51 -3.55
CA LYS A 2 8.42 -12.94 -2.29
C LYS A 2 7.62 -11.67 -2.54
N ILE A 3 6.39 -11.61 -2.03
CA ILE A 3 5.49 -10.46 -2.20
C ILE A 3 5.14 -9.88 -0.84
N THR A 4 5.33 -8.57 -0.67
CA THR A 4 4.78 -7.85 0.48
C THR A 4 3.46 -7.20 0.08
N VAL A 5 2.38 -7.50 0.81
CA VAL A 5 1.05 -6.90 0.60
C VAL A 5 0.82 -5.85 1.68
N ILE A 6 0.73 -4.58 1.29
CA ILE A 6 0.45 -3.45 2.19
C ILE A 6 -1.07 -3.20 2.21
N GLY A 7 -1.66 -3.13 3.41
CA GLY A 7 -3.11 -3.14 3.59
C GLY A 7 -3.68 -4.55 3.67
N ALA A 8 -2.86 -5.55 4.04
CA ALA A 8 -3.19 -6.98 4.03
C ALA A 8 -4.41 -7.39 4.86
N THR A 9 -4.72 -6.67 5.94
CA THR A 9 -5.90 -6.95 6.78
C THR A 9 -7.15 -6.17 6.36
N GLY A 10 -7.05 -5.34 5.32
CA GLY A 10 -8.20 -4.68 4.71
C GLY A 10 -8.96 -5.61 3.77
N ARG A 11 -10.17 -5.21 3.37
CA ARG A 11 -11.09 -6.02 2.55
C ARG A 11 -10.43 -6.63 1.30
N ILE A 12 -9.68 -5.83 0.54
CA ILE A 12 -8.99 -6.33 -0.66
C ILE A 12 -7.75 -7.14 -0.29
N GLY A 13 -7.00 -6.67 0.70
CA GLY A 13 -5.77 -7.32 1.17
C GLY A 13 -5.99 -8.75 1.64
N THR A 14 -7.04 -9.02 2.41
CA THR A 14 -7.31 -10.37 2.95
C THR A 14 -7.50 -11.37 1.81
N HIS A 15 -8.40 -11.06 0.87
CA HIS A 15 -8.62 -11.93 -0.29
C HIS A 15 -7.40 -12.06 -1.21
N LEU A 16 -6.55 -11.03 -1.29
CA LEU A 16 -5.33 -11.09 -2.09
C LEU A 16 -4.27 -11.99 -1.45
N VAL A 17 -4.06 -11.86 -0.13
CA VAL A 17 -3.13 -12.71 0.63
C VAL A 17 -3.55 -14.17 0.49
N ASP A 18 -4.81 -14.50 0.77
CA ASP A 18 -5.33 -15.87 0.67
C ASP A 18 -5.03 -16.48 -0.71
N LYS A 19 -5.33 -15.75 -1.79
CA LYS A 19 -5.11 -16.22 -3.17
C LYS A 19 -3.64 -16.39 -3.54
N LEU A 20 -2.78 -15.50 -3.05
CA LEU A 20 -1.34 -15.59 -3.31
C LEU A 20 -0.73 -16.78 -2.58
N GLU A 21 -1.13 -17.01 -1.33
CA GLU A 21 -0.70 -18.17 -0.54
C GLU A 21 -1.22 -19.49 -1.12
N GLU A 22 -2.48 -19.55 -1.56
CA GLU A 22 -3.06 -20.70 -2.30
C GLU A 22 -2.27 -21.02 -3.58
N ALA A 23 -1.72 -20.00 -4.24
CA ALA A 23 -0.87 -20.15 -5.42
C ALA A 23 0.60 -20.53 -5.09
N GLY A 24 0.93 -20.73 -3.81
CA GLY A 24 2.29 -21.10 -3.36
C GLY A 24 3.28 -19.94 -3.38
N VAL A 25 2.81 -18.69 -3.39
CA VAL A 25 3.66 -17.50 -3.30
C VAL A 25 4.03 -17.23 -1.84
N GLU A 26 5.28 -16.86 -1.58
CA GLU A 26 5.69 -16.39 -0.26
C GLU A 26 5.16 -14.97 -0.05
N VAL A 27 4.27 -14.80 0.94
CA VAL A 27 3.61 -13.52 1.21
C VAL A 27 4.03 -12.97 2.56
N ILE A 28 4.38 -11.69 2.61
CA ILE A 28 4.48 -10.90 3.84
C ILE A 28 3.26 -9.99 3.92
N ALA A 29 2.35 -10.32 4.85
CA ALA A 29 1.21 -9.48 5.16
C ALA A 29 1.63 -8.28 6.01
N ALA A 30 1.32 -7.07 5.56
CA ALA A 30 1.63 -5.83 6.26
C ALA A 30 0.40 -4.91 6.32
N SER A 31 0.10 -4.41 7.52
CA SER A 31 -0.95 -3.44 7.77
C SER A 31 -0.79 -2.82 9.16
N THR A 32 -1.56 -1.77 9.46
CA THR A 32 -1.49 -1.09 10.77
C THR A 32 -1.83 -2.02 11.92
N SER A 33 -2.80 -2.94 11.74
CA SER A 33 -3.12 -3.96 12.75
C SER A 33 -2.02 -5.00 12.95
N LEU A 34 -1.04 -5.06 12.06
CA LEU A 34 0.16 -5.90 12.14
C LEU A 34 1.42 -5.09 12.51
N GLY A 35 1.26 -3.83 12.94
CA GLY A 35 2.37 -2.97 13.35
C GLY A 35 3.16 -2.33 12.20
N VAL A 36 2.60 -2.30 10.99
CA VAL A 36 3.23 -1.67 9.81
C VAL A 36 2.37 -0.51 9.33
N ASN A 37 2.94 0.69 9.29
CA ASN A 37 2.19 1.90 8.93
C ASN A 37 2.85 2.61 7.74
N SER A 38 2.16 2.61 6.60
CA SER A 38 2.66 3.24 5.38
C SER A 38 2.69 4.76 5.46
N VAL A 39 1.83 5.39 6.25
CA VAL A 39 1.76 6.85 6.40
C VAL A 39 2.91 7.38 7.26
N THR A 40 3.23 6.72 8.36
CA THR A 40 4.33 7.12 9.26
C THR A 40 5.68 6.53 8.86
N GLY A 41 5.68 5.45 8.06
CA GLY A 41 6.87 4.68 7.71
C GLY A 41 7.25 3.61 8.73
N GLU A 42 6.47 3.47 9.81
CA GLU A 42 6.73 2.50 10.87
C GLU A 42 6.78 1.07 10.32
N SER A 43 7.87 0.38 10.62
CA SER A 43 8.14 -1.02 10.25
C SER A 43 8.12 -1.35 8.75
N LEU A 44 8.16 -0.34 7.86
CA LEU A 44 8.20 -0.59 6.41
C LEU A 44 9.46 -1.32 5.95
N GLY A 45 10.63 -0.92 6.44
CA GLY A 45 11.91 -1.52 6.05
C GLY A 45 11.93 -3.04 6.31
N PRO A 46 11.68 -3.51 7.54
CA PRO A 46 11.57 -4.94 7.82
C PRO A 46 10.48 -5.65 7.02
N ALA A 47 9.32 -5.02 6.80
CA ALA A 47 8.22 -5.62 6.04
C ALA A 47 8.52 -5.80 4.54
N ILE A 48 9.33 -4.90 3.96
CA ILE A 48 9.67 -4.89 2.53
C ILE A 48 11.01 -5.61 2.26
N ALA A 49 11.81 -5.89 3.30
CA ALA A 49 13.11 -6.53 3.17
C ALA A 49 13.05 -7.85 2.38
N GLY A 50 13.80 -7.88 1.27
CA GLY A 50 13.90 -9.04 0.37
C GLY A 50 12.67 -9.30 -0.49
N ALA A 51 11.68 -8.40 -0.52
CA ALA A 51 10.52 -8.53 -1.40
C ALA A 51 10.91 -8.33 -2.87
N ASP A 52 10.43 -9.23 -3.73
CA ASP A 52 10.51 -9.05 -5.18
C ASP A 52 9.50 -8.01 -5.66
N VAL A 53 8.32 -8.01 -5.03
CA VAL A 53 7.15 -7.21 -5.39
C VAL A 53 6.51 -6.63 -4.14
N VAL A 54 6.09 -5.37 -4.22
CA VAL A 54 5.20 -4.74 -3.24
C VAL A 54 3.85 -4.48 -3.90
N ILE A 55 2.78 -4.98 -3.29
CA ILE A 55 1.40 -4.68 -3.71
C ILE A 55 0.76 -3.75 -2.67
N ASP A 56 0.44 -2.54 -3.08
CA ASP A 56 -0.23 -1.52 -2.27
C ASP A 56 -1.74 -1.56 -2.53
N VAL A 57 -2.48 -2.06 -1.54
CA VAL A 57 -3.95 -2.02 -1.48
C VAL A 57 -4.42 -1.20 -0.27
N THR A 58 -3.60 -0.26 0.19
CA THR A 58 -3.97 0.66 1.27
C THR A 58 -5.13 1.55 0.85
N ASN A 59 -5.96 1.91 1.82
CA ASN A 59 -7.08 2.79 1.59
C ASN A 59 -7.27 3.77 2.75
N ALA A 60 -7.64 5.00 2.42
CA ALA A 60 -8.00 6.00 3.42
C ALA A 60 -9.30 5.60 4.14
N ALA A 61 -9.40 5.92 5.44
CA ALA A 61 -10.57 5.60 6.24
C ALA A 61 -11.83 6.40 5.84
N SER A 62 -11.63 7.60 5.29
CA SER A 62 -12.68 8.49 4.80
C SER A 62 -12.28 9.04 3.43
N PHE A 63 -13.24 9.14 2.52
CA PHE A 63 -13.05 9.72 1.19
C PHE A 63 -13.73 11.09 1.11
N GLY A 64 -13.13 12.04 0.40
CA GLY A 64 -13.76 13.31 0.03
C GLY A 64 -13.31 14.54 0.82
N ASP A 65 -12.38 14.39 1.77
CA ASP A 65 -11.69 15.51 2.41
C ASP A 65 -10.20 15.56 2.00
N ALA A 66 -9.51 16.64 2.36
CA ALA A 66 -8.07 16.78 2.13
C ALA A 66 -7.24 15.65 2.80
N SER A 67 -7.77 15.00 3.84
CA SER A 67 -7.07 13.94 4.58
C SER A 67 -6.87 12.69 3.73
N ALA A 68 -7.77 12.39 2.80
CA ALA A 68 -7.63 11.28 1.86
C ALA A 68 -6.44 11.50 0.90
N LEU A 69 -6.32 12.71 0.33
CA LEU A 69 -5.21 13.02 -0.57
C LEU A 69 -3.86 12.99 0.16
N ASP A 70 -3.82 13.52 1.39
CA ASP A 70 -2.61 13.51 2.22
C ASP A 70 -2.21 12.09 2.62
N PHE A 71 -3.19 11.24 2.93
CA PHE A 71 -2.97 9.81 3.17
C PHE A 71 -2.27 9.14 1.99
N PHE A 72 -2.84 9.23 0.78
CA PHE A 72 -2.26 8.58 -0.40
C PHE A 72 -0.88 9.14 -0.73
N LYS A 73 -0.72 10.47 -0.65
CA LYS A 73 0.57 11.13 -0.86
C LYS A 73 1.63 10.64 0.11
N ALA A 74 1.35 10.58 1.40
CA ALA A 74 2.32 10.16 2.41
C ALA A 74 2.61 8.66 2.31
N SER A 75 1.57 7.83 2.25
CA SER A 75 1.63 6.37 2.12
C SER A 75 2.48 5.95 0.92
N THR A 76 2.11 6.41 -0.28
CA THR A 76 2.80 6.02 -1.51
C THR A 76 4.24 6.52 -1.55
N ARG A 77 4.55 7.71 -1.04
CA ARG A 77 5.95 8.21 -0.98
C ARG A 77 6.84 7.31 -0.12
N ASN A 78 6.37 6.96 1.08
CA ASN A 78 7.14 6.11 1.99
C ASN A 78 7.32 4.70 1.42
N LEU A 79 6.27 4.14 0.82
CA LEU A 79 6.32 2.82 0.19
C LEU A 79 7.27 2.78 -0.99
N LEU A 80 7.27 3.80 -1.87
CA LEU A 80 8.20 3.89 -2.99
C LEU A 80 9.64 4.05 -2.51
N ALA A 81 9.90 4.87 -1.49
CA ALA A 81 11.23 5.02 -0.91
C ALA A 81 11.74 3.70 -0.32
N ALA A 82 10.95 3.06 0.56
CA ALA A 82 11.33 1.78 1.16
C ALA A 82 11.48 0.66 0.12
N SER A 83 10.66 0.66 -0.94
CA SER A 83 10.78 -0.28 -2.06
C SER A 83 12.08 -0.07 -2.85
N ALA A 84 12.44 1.18 -3.12
CA ALA A 84 13.70 1.52 -3.79
C ALA A 84 14.91 1.10 -2.95
N ASP A 85 14.90 1.41 -1.64
CA ASP A 85 15.98 1.05 -0.72
C ASP A 85 16.17 -0.48 -0.60
N ALA A 86 15.06 -1.23 -0.63
CA ALA A 86 15.09 -2.69 -0.57
C ALA A 86 15.36 -3.38 -1.93
N GLY A 87 15.45 -2.62 -3.03
CA GLY A 87 15.68 -3.17 -4.37
C GLY A 87 14.47 -3.94 -4.95
N VAL A 88 13.26 -3.57 -4.54
CA VAL A 88 12.00 -4.17 -5.06
C VAL A 88 11.92 -3.95 -6.57
N ARG A 89 11.58 -5.02 -7.32
CA ARG A 89 11.53 -4.97 -8.79
C ARG A 89 10.23 -4.38 -9.32
N HIS A 90 9.13 -4.63 -8.61
CA HIS A 90 7.81 -4.15 -9.02
C HIS A 90 7.04 -3.58 -7.82
N TYR A 91 6.55 -2.36 -7.99
CA TYR A 91 5.56 -1.76 -7.10
C TYR A 91 4.23 -1.67 -7.85
N ILE A 92 3.18 -2.29 -7.30
CA ILE A 92 1.84 -2.37 -7.90
C ILE A 92 0.87 -1.68 -6.96
N ALA A 93 0.23 -0.60 -7.41
CA ALA A 93 -0.78 0.11 -6.63
C ALA A 93 -2.19 -0.18 -7.17
N LEU A 94 -3.13 -0.45 -6.26
CA LEU A 94 -4.54 -0.50 -6.59
C LEU A 94 -5.08 0.93 -6.75
N SER A 95 -5.56 1.24 -7.95
CA SER A 95 -6.22 2.51 -8.24
C SER A 95 -7.73 2.32 -8.47
N VAL A 96 -8.42 3.42 -8.76
CA VAL A 96 -9.85 3.44 -9.08
C VAL A 96 -10.06 3.94 -10.51
N VAL A 97 -11.09 3.42 -11.17
CA VAL A 97 -11.47 3.88 -12.51
C VAL A 97 -12.06 5.29 -12.41
N GLY A 98 -11.69 6.17 -13.35
CA GLY A 98 -12.21 7.53 -13.40
C GLY A 98 -11.42 8.56 -12.60
N THR A 99 -10.21 8.22 -12.13
CA THR A 99 -9.30 9.18 -11.48
C THR A 99 -9.12 10.52 -12.22
N PRO A 100 -9.05 10.59 -13.58
CA PRO A 100 -8.95 11.88 -14.27
C PRO A 100 -10.23 12.73 -14.22
N ARG A 101 -11.35 12.16 -13.77
CA ARG A 101 -12.66 12.83 -13.67
C ARG A 101 -13.00 13.26 -12.24
N LEU A 102 -12.09 13.03 -11.28
CA LEU A 102 -12.23 13.54 -9.94
C LEU A 102 -12.06 15.07 -10.01
N GLU A 103 -13.08 15.81 -9.58
CA GLU A 103 -12.98 17.26 -9.36
C GLU A 103 -11.73 17.51 -8.49
N PRO A 104 -10.89 18.51 -8.80
CA PRO A 104 -9.79 18.88 -7.92
C PRO A 104 -10.36 19.07 -6.52
N VAL A 105 -9.76 18.41 -5.52
CA VAL A 105 -10.06 18.73 -4.12
C VAL A 105 -9.78 20.22 -3.99
N SER A 106 -10.82 21.03 -3.94
CA SER A 106 -10.73 22.48 -3.87
C SER A 106 -10.08 22.82 -2.54
N VAL A 107 -8.76 22.97 -2.56
CA VAL A 107 -8.02 23.59 -1.48
C VAL A 107 -8.38 25.07 -1.57
N LEU A 108 -9.42 25.46 -0.85
CA LEU A 108 -9.58 26.86 -0.47
C LEU A 108 -8.38 27.18 0.42
N MET A 109 -7.41 27.88 -0.18
CA MET A 109 -6.30 28.54 0.49
C MET A 109 -6.76 29.92 0.94
#